data_AF-T1D712-F1
#
_entry.id   AF-T1D712-F1
#
_cell.length_a   1.000
_cell.length_b   1.000
_cell.length_c   1.000
_cell.angle_alpha   90.00
_cell.angle_beta   90.00
_cell.angle_gamma   90.00
#
_symmetry.space_group_name_H-M   'P 1'
#
loop_
_entity.id
_entity.type
_entity.pdbx_description
1 polymer ?
#
loop_
_entity_poly.entity_id
_entity_poly.type
_entity_poly.pdbx_seq_one_letter_code
_entity_poly.pdbx_strand_id
1 'polypeptide(L)'
;MGHLVSDRQSGIKAGRRAFPRPAGTMARTTVIWGAAVSWGMCRLFGMLAAEPQTAEQWLVRSDRSLLAQSNATPDTAQRDGWGIGWFEPQDRVRIEKGAGGAFEAAERPRFERAAADAKGTVVVGHLRHASNPLQLSREQLLGLENSQPFGTHTTLFAHNGMIPFPNETRPYLGVHAGEVKGV
;
A
#
# COMPACT_ATOMS: atom_id res chain seq x y z
N MET A 1 -35.65 38.57 26.32
CA MET A 1 -34.76 39.31 25.39
C MET A 1 -33.78 38.33 24.80
N GLY A 2 -34.06 37.85 23.58
CA GLY A 2 -33.16 36.98 22.84
C GLY A 2 -32.14 37.82 22.08
N HIS A 3 -30.88 37.39 22.05
CA HIS A 3 -29.90 37.89 21.11
C HIS A 3 -29.36 36.76 20.26
N LEU A 4 -29.47 37.00 18.96
CA LEU A 4 -29.25 36.09 17.86
C LEU A 4 -27.80 35.61 17.76
N VAL A 5 -27.67 34.32 17.48
CA VAL A 5 -26.50 33.71 16.85
C VAL A 5 -26.41 34.24 15.41
N SER A 6 -25.30 34.91 15.08
CA SER A 6 -25.01 35.35 13.71
C SER A 6 -24.33 34.22 12.95
N ASP A 7 -25.10 33.60 12.07
CA ASP A 7 -24.68 32.56 11.14
C ASP A 7 -24.01 33.23 9.93
N ARG A 8 -22.67 33.11 9.78
CA ARG A 8 -21.96 33.58 8.59
C ARG A 8 -21.76 32.42 7.62
N GLN A 9 -22.73 32.23 6.73
CA GLN A 9 -22.55 31.45 5.51
C GLN A 9 -21.65 32.21 4.53
N SER A 10 -20.38 31.82 4.41
CA SER A 10 -19.52 32.24 3.29
C SER A 10 -19.69 31.25 2.14
N GLY A 11 -20.58 31.60 1.20
CA GLY A 11 -20.79 30.85 -0.04
C GLY A 11 -19.58 30.89 -0.97
N ILE A 12 -18.87 29.78 -1.10
CA ILE A 12 -17.87 29.58 -2.15
C ILE A 12 -18.64 29.25 -3.45
N LYS A 13 -18.78 30.25 -4.33
CA LYS A 13 -19.27 30.03 -5.70
C LYS A 13 -18.19 29.31 -6.50
N ALA A 14 -18.36 28.01 -6.74
CA ALA A 14 -17.53 27.25 -7.68
C ALA A 14 -17.81 27.74 -9.12
N GLY A 15 -16.99 28.67 -9.62
CA GLY A 15 -16.99 29.05 -11.03
C GLY A 15 -16.48 27.88 -11.87
N ARG A 16 -17.36 27.24 -12.65
CA ARG A 16 -16.95 26.26 -13.67
C ARG A 16 -16.20 27.00 -14.78
N ARG A 17 -14.87 27.00 -14.75
CA ARG A 17 -14.07 27.30 -15.95
C ARG A 17 -14.13 26.07 -16.85
N ALA A 18 -14.79 26.22 -18.00
CA ALA A 18 -14.79 25.19 -19.03
C ALA A 18 -13.37 25.07 -19.61
N PHE A 19 -12.79 23.87 -19.54
CA PHE A 19 -11.56 23.55 -20.27
C PHE A 19 -11.88 23.50 -21.77
N PRO A 20 -11.10 24.16 -22.64
CA PRO A 20 -11.31 24.07 -24.08
C PRO A 20 -11.08 22.63 -24.54
N ARG A 21 -12.04 22.07 -25.29
CA ARG A 21 -11.88 20.79 -25.98
C ARG A 21 -10.90 20.97 -27.14
N PRO A 22 -9.82 20.19 -27.25
CA PRO A 22 -8.97 20.23 -28.42
C PRO A 22 -9.77 19.74 -29.64
N ALA A 23 -9.91 20.60 -30.64
CA ALA A 23 -10.40 20.24 -31.96
C ALA A 23 -9.27 19.53 -32.71
N GLY A 24 -9.19 18.21 -32.57
CA GLY A 24 -8.23 17.39 -33.29
C GLY A 24 -8.75 15.97 -33.34
N THR A 25 -8.91 15.44 -34.55
CA THR A 25 -9.18 14.03 -34.80
C THR A 25 -8.04 13.23 -34.20
N MET A 26 -8.23 12.69 -32.99
CA MET A 26 -7.25 11.77 -32.40
C MET A 26 -7.19 10.56 -33.32
N ALA A 27 -6.07 10.43 -34.05
CA ALA A 27 -5.68 9.16 -34.60
C ALA A 27 -5.77 8.14 -33.46
N ARG A 28 -6.59 7.11 -33.64
CA ARG A 28 -6.65 5.98 -32.71
C ARG A 28 -5.31 5.27 -32.80
N THR A 29 -4.33 5.75 -32.06
CA THR A 29 -3.17 4.96 -31.72
C THR A 29 -3.70 3.85 -30.83
N THR A 30 -4.00 2.71 -31.45
CA THR A 30 -4.21 1.47 -30.73
C THR A 30 -2.91 1.18 -30.00
N VAL A 31 -2.85 1.54 -28.71
CA VAL A 31 -1.83 1.02 -27.81
C VAL A 31 -2.10 -0.47 -27.73
N ILE A 32 -1.32 -1.24 -28.49
CA ILE A 32 -1.29 -2.69 -28.35
C ILE A 32 -0.64 -2.92 -26.99
N TRP A 33 -1.44 -3.25 -25.98
CA TRP A 33 -0.95 -3.77 -24.71
C TRP A 33 -0.32 -5.15 -24.99
N GLY A 34 0.94 -5.14 -25.42
CA GLY A 34 1.75 -6.35 -25.57
C GLY A 34 1.96 -6.98 -24.21
N ALA A 35 1.58 -8.26 -24.09
CA ALA A 35 1.51 -9.06 -22.86
C ALA A 35 0.50 -8.54 -21.83
N ALA A 36 -0.41 -9.42 -21.39
CA ALA A 36 -1.34 -9.15 -20.31
C ALA A 36 -0.54 -8.73 -19.07
N VAL A 37 -0.58 -7.44 -18.74
CA VAL A 37 -0.02 -6.95 -17.48
C VAL A 37 -0.85 -7.62 -16.38
N SER A 38 -0.24 -8.56 -15.66
CA SER A 38 -0.92 -9.22 -14.54
C SER A 38 -1.24 -8.16 -13.50
N TRP A 39 -2.53 -7.93 -13.28
CA TRP A 39 -3.04 -7.08 -12.20
C TRP A 39 -2.93 -7.85 -10.89
N GLY A 40 -1.69 -8.10 -10.44
CA GLY A 40 -1.41 -8.63 -9.11
C GLY A 40 -1.91 -7.63 -8.07
N MET A 41 -3.12 -7.84 -7.56
CA MET A 41 -3.67 -7.01 -6.51
C MET A 41 -3.17 -7.51 -5.16
N CYS A 42 -2.60 -6.58 -4.39
CA CYS A 42 -2.16 -6.82 -3.03
C CYS A 42 -3.37 -6.93 -2.07
N ARG A 43 -3.09 -7.25 -0.81
CA ARG A 43 -4.06 -7.11 0.30
C ARG A 43 -3.53 -6.11 1.32
N LEU A 44 -4.43 -5.28 1.85
CA LEU A 44 -4.10 -4.23 2.81
C LEU A 44 -4.91 -4.41 4.09
N PHE A 45 -4.28 -4.05 5.21
CA PHE A 45 -4.91 -3.83 6.50
C PHE A 45 -4.46 -2.48 7.04
N GLY A 46 -5.38 -1.76 7.68
CA GLY A 46 -5.09 -0.52 8.38
C GLY A 46 -5.90 -0.43 9.67
N MET A 47 -5.25 -0.04 10.76
CA MET A 47 -5.86 0.23 12.05
C MET A 47 -5.51 1.64 12.48
N LEU A 48 -6.51 2.38 12.96
CA LEU A 48 -6.35 3.62 13.69
C LEU A 48 -7.16 3.53 14.98
N ALA A 49 -6.52 3.78 16.12
CA ALA A 49 -7.12 3.68 17.44
C ALA A 49 -6.74 4.89 18.31
N ALA A 50 -7.62 5.26 19.24
CA ALA A 50 -7.39 6.36 20.19
C ALA A 50 -6.30 6.01 21.23
N GLU A 51 -6.15 4.74 21.57
CA GLU A 51 -5.16 4.21 22.52
C GLU A 51 -4.45 3.01 21.89
N PRO A 52 -3.21 2.66 22.30
CA PRO A 52 -2.48 1.54 21.71
C PRO A 52 -3.22 0.19 21.81
N GLN A 53 -3.62 -0.37 20.67
CA GLN A 53 -4.30 -1.66 20.55
C GLN A 53 -3.44 -2.69 19.81
N THR A 54 -3.64 -3.97 20.09
CA THR A 54 -3.08 -5.05 19.27
C THR A 54 -3.89 -5.24 17.99
N ALA A 55 -3.21 -5.44 16.87
CA ALA A 55 -3.83 -5.78 15.59
C ALA A 55 -3.95 -7.29 15.33
N GLU A 56 -3.48 -8.14 16.27
CA GLU A 56 -3.36 -9.60 16.07
C GLU A 56 -4.69 -10.26 15.67
N GLN A 57 -5.82 -9.78 16.23
CA GLN A 57 -7.16 -10.27 15.89
C GLN A 57 -7.42 -10.18 14.38
N TRP A 58 -7.02 -9.08 13.75
CA TRP A 58 -7.28 -8.79 12.34
C TRP A 58 -6.15 -9.24 11.42
N LEU A 59 -4.94 -9.41 11.95
CA LEU A 59 -3.80 -9.90 11.19
C LEU A 59 -3.78 -11.44 11.10
N VAL A 60 -4.16 -12.14 12.17
CA VAL A 60 -4.02 -13.61 12.27
C VAL A 60 -5.32 -14.32 12.66
N ARG A 61 -5.98 -13.90 13.75
CA ARG A 61 -6.94 -14.76 14.46
C ARG A 61 -8.33 -14.87 13.83
N SER A 62 -8.82 -13.78 13.24
CA SER A 62 -10.13 -13.77 12.59
C SER A 62 -10.17 -14.69 11.36
N ASP A 63 -11.31 -15.31 11.08
CA ASP A 63 -11.55 -16.06 9.84
C ASP A 63 -11.43 -15.20 8.57
N ARG A 64 -11.45 -13.87 8.73
CA ARG A 64 -11.24 -12.88 7.66
C ARG A 64 -9.95 -12.09 7.86
N SER A 65 -9.02 -12.61 8.66
CA SER A 65 -7.74 -11.97 8.92
C SER A 65 -6.93 -11.75 7.65
N LEU A 66 -5.95 -10.85 7.72
CA LEU A 66 -5.02 -10.64 6.61
C LEU A 66 -4.32 -11.97 6.23
N LEU A 67 -3.89 -12.77 7.22
CA LEU A 67 -3.32 -14.10 6.99
C LEU A 67 -4.31 -15.05 6.29
N ALA A 68 -5.58 -15.09 6.70
CA ALA A 68 -6.60 -15.90 6.03
C ALA A 68 -6.82 -15.49 4.57
N GLN A 69 -6.65 -14.21 4.25
CA GLN A 69 -6.75 -13.68 2.89
C GLN A 69 -5.51 -13.97 2.02
N SER A 70 -4.37 -14.34 2.62
CA SER A 70 -3.09 -14.47 1.92
C SER A 70 -3.04 -15.56 0.85
N ASN A 71 -3.87 -16.59 0.97
CA ASN A 71 -3.97 -17.68 -0.01
C ASN A 71 -5.43 -18.14 -0.16
N ALA A 72 -6.39 -17.20 -0.12
CA ALA A 72 -7.81 -17.52 -0.19
C ALA A 72 -8.19 -18.18 -1.52
N THR A 73 -7.53 -17.82 -2.62
CA THR A 73 -7.65 -18.49 -3.93
C THR A 73 -6.27 -18.66 -4.57
N PRO A 74 -6.01 -19.75 -5.32
CA PRO A 74 -4.69 -20.01 -5.90
C PRO A 74 -4.19 -18.93 -6.87
N ASP A 75 -5.11 -18.32 -7.62
CA ASP A 75 -4.86 -17.28 -8.62
C ASP A 75 -4.54 -15.90 -8.02
N THR A 76 -4.97 -15.64 -6.78
CA THR A 76 -4.70 -14.37 -6.08
C THR A 76 -3.81 -14.54 -4.85
N ALA A 77 -3.14 -15.69 -4.73
CA ALA A 77 -2.24 -16.00 -3.64
C ALA A 77 -1.12 -14.96 -3.53
N GLN A 78 -0.95 -14.38 -2.34
CA GLN A 78 -0.01 -13.32 -2.04
C GLN A 78 1.35 -13.94 -1.68
N ARG A 79 2.13 -14.29 -2.71
CA ARG A 79 3.38 -15.08 -2.61
C ARG A 79 4.64 -14.24 -2.66
N ASP A 80 4.53 -12.95 -2.94
CA ASP A 80 5.66 -12.13 -3.33
C ASP A 80 6.07 -11.14 -2.22
N GLY A 81 5.74 -11.46 -0.97
CA GLY A 81 6.13 -10.71 0.22
C GLY A 81 4.99 -10.43 1.20
N TRP A 82 5.38 -10.04 2.40
CA TRP A 82 4.49 -9.50 3.43
C TRP A 82 5.21 -8.45 4.27
N GLY A 83 4.43 -7.61 4.95
CA GLY A 83 4.97 -6.76 5.99
C GLY A 83 3.90 -6.20 6.91
N ILE A 84 4.32 -5.88 8.14
CA ILE A 84 3.50 -5.25 9.17
C ILE A 84 4.33 -4.08 9.71
N GLY A 85 3.75 -2.89 9.69
CA GLY A 85 4.33 -1.67 10.24
C GLY A 85 3.41 -1.07 11.29
N TRP A 86 3.97 -0.57 12.38
CA TRP A 86 3.19 0.08 13.44
C TRP A 86 3.99 1.19 14.11
N PHE A 87 3.26 2.09 14.76
CA PHE A 87 3.86 3.09 15.64
C PHE A 87 3.96 2.54 17.06
N GLU A 88 5.19 2.49 17.56
CA GLU A 88 5.52 2.27 18.96
C GLU A 88 5.30 3.56 19.77
N PRO A 89 5.39 3.50 21.11
CA PRO A 89 5.47 4.71 21.93
C PRO A 89 6.56 5.68 21.42
N GLN A 90 6.35 6.97 21.67
CA GLN A 90 7.20 8.07 21.17
C GLN A 90 7.22 8.20 19.62
N ASP A 91 6.14 7.80 18.95
CA ASP A 91 5.92 7.94 17.51
C ASP A 91 7.01 7.31 16.63
N ARG A 92 7.67 6.25 17.14
CA ARG A 92 8.68 5.51 16.39
C ARG A 92 8.02 4.44 15.54
N VAL A 93 8.38 4.41 14.27
CA VAL A 93 7.91 3.38 13.34
C VAL A 93 8.74 2.10 13.49
N ARG A 94 8.05 0.98 13.71
CA ARG A 94 8.60 -0.39 13.65
C ARG A 94 8.02 -1.08 12.42
N ILE A 95 8.86 -1.77 11.65
CA ILE A 95 8.44 -2.54 10.47
C ILE A 95 9.10 -3.91 10.49
N GLU A 96 8.30 -4.94 10.25
CA GLU A 96 8.75 -6.32 10.02
C GLU A 96 8.26 -6.80 8.65
N LYS A 97 9.11 -7.56 7.94
CA LYS A 97 8.86 -8.00 6.55
C LYS A 97 9.37 -9.40 6.26
N GLY A 98 8.76 -10.03 5.26
CA GLY A 98 9.24 -11.23 4.59
C GLY A 98 9.17 -11.10 3.07
N ALA A 99 9.98 -11.90 2.37
CA ALA A 99 10.06 -11.88 0.91
C ALA A 99 9.12 -12.91 0.25
N GLY A 100 8.73 -13.96 0.97
CA GLY A 100 7.74 -14.95 0.54
C GLY A 100 6.31 -14.64 0.97
N GLY A 101 5.40 -15.58 0.74
CA GLY A 101 4.00 -15.44 1.14
C GLY A 101 3.77 -15.72 2.62
N ALA A 102 2.97 -14.90 3.29
CA ALA A 102 2.72 -15.04 4.74
C ALA A 102 2.13 -16.41 5.16
N PHE A 103 1.46 -17.12 4.25
CA PHE A 103 0.91 -18.47 4.51
C PHE A 103 1.95 -19.59 4.39
N GLU A 104 3.11 -19.32 3.77
CA GLU A 104 4.12 -20.34 3.50
C GLU A 104 4.79 -20.77 4.80
N ALA A 105 5.10 -22.06 4.93
CA ALA A 105 5.62 -22.63 6.17
C ALA A 105 6.90 -21.93 6.69
N ALA A 106 7.74 -21.43 5.77
CA ALA A 106 8.97 -20.72 6.10
C ALA A 106 8.73 -19.29 6.61
N GLU A 107 7.61 -18.66 6.25
CA GLU A 107 7.32 -17.24 6.54
C GLU A 107 6.27 -17.07 7.64
N ARG A 108 5.31 -18.00 7.73
CA ARG A 108 4.17 -17.92 8.64
C ARG A 108 4.54 -17.67 10.11
N PRO A 109 5.53 -18.37 10.71
CA PRO A 109 5.92 -18.08 12.10
C PRO A 109 6.45 -16.66 12.32
N ARG A 110 7.08 -16.07 11.30
CA ARG A 110 7.57 -14.68 11.35
C ARG A 110 6.43 -13.68 11.22
N PHE A 111 5.49 -13.93 10.32
CA PHE A 111 4.28 -13.12 10.19
C PHE A 111 3.45 -13.13 11.49
N GLU A 112 3.21 -14.30 12.07
CA GLU A 112 2.46 -14.46 13.32
C GLU A 112 3.14 -13.74 14.49
N ARG A 113 4.48 -13.83 14.59
CA ARG A 113 5.26 -13.07 15.59
C ARG A 113 5.12 -11.57 15.40
N ALA A 114 5.33 -11.08 14.18
CA ALA A 114 5.19 -9.65 13.88
C ALA A 114 3.77 -9.15 14.17
N ALA A 115 2.73 -9.96 13.94
CA ALA A 115 1.36 -9.62 14.27
C ALA A 115 1.08 -9.57 15.79
N ALA A 116 1.72 -10.44 16.56
CA ALA A 116 1.63 -10.42 18.03
C ALA A 116 2.35 -9.19 18.63
N ASP A 117 3.47 -8.79 18.03
CA ASP A 117 4.25 -7.61 18.44
C ASP A 117 3.60 -6.27 18.01
N ALA A 118 2.74 -6.31 16.98
CA ALA A 118 2.08 -5.13 16.41
C ALA A 118 1.00 -4.54 17.34
N LYS A 119 1.45 -3.73 18.30
CA LYS A 119 0.61 -2.94 19.20
C LYS A 119 0.90 -1.45 19.03
N GLY A 120 -0.13 -0.67 18.70
CA GLY A 120 0.00 0.76 18.47
C GLY A 120 -1.33 1.46 18.22
N THR A 121 -1.29 2.79 18.08
CA THR A 121 -2.44 3.59 17.63
C THR A 121 -2.63 3.49 16.12
N VAL A 122 -1.56 3.23 15.38
CA VAL A 122 -1.57 3.01 13.92
C VAL A 122 -0.84 1.72 13.60
N VAL A 123 -1.50 0.83 12.88
CA VAL A 123 -0.92 -0.42 12.34
C VAL A 123 -1.30 -0.55 10.87
N VAL A 124 -0.34 -0.90 10.03
CA VAL A 124 -0.50 -1.14 8.59
C VAL A 124 0.01 -2.54 8.27
N GLY A 125 -0.82 -3.38 7.67
CA GLY A 125 -0.45 -4.69 7.17
C GLY A 125 -0.53 -4.73 5.64
N HIS A 126 0.42 -5.41 5.00
CA HIS A 126 0.44 -5.59 3.56
C HIS A 126 0.83 -7.02 3.20
N LEU A 127 0.13 -7.58 2.22
CA LEU A 127 0.52 -8.80 1.53
C LEU A 127 0.72 -8.48 0.06
N ARG A 128 1.79 -9.01 -0.50
CA ARG A 128 2.26 -8.65 -1.84
C ARG A 128 1.96 -9.76 -2.85
N HIS A 129 1.29 -9.36 -3.91
CA HIS A 129 1.18 -10.08 -5.17
C HIS A 129 1.74 -9.14 -6.22
N ALA A 130 2.99 -9.39 -6.63
CA ALA A 130 3.78 -8.41 -7.34
C ALA A 130 3.32 -8.27 -8.80
N SER A 131 3.05 -7.03 -9.22
CA SER A 131 3.04 -6.69 -10.64
C SER A 131 4.48 -6.53 -11.14
N ASN A 132 4.73 -6.76 -12.43
CA ASN A 132 6.07 -6.70 -13.01
C ASN A 132 6.13 -5.79 -14.26
N PRO A 133 5.84 -4.48 -14.13
CA PRO A 133 5.87 -3.55 -15.27
C PRO A 133 7.28 -3.37 -15.85
N LEU A 134 8.32 -3.61 -15.05
CA LEU A 134 9.72 -3.51 -15.44
C LEU A 134 10.29 -4.80 -16.06
N GLN A 135 9.48 -5.86 -16.19
CA GLN A 135 9.91 -7.18 -16.71
C GLN A 135 11.16 -7.74 -16.01
N LEU A 136 11.25 -7.51 -14.70
CA LEU A 136 12.33 -7.98 -13.84
C LEU A 136 12.34 -9.51 -13.74
N SER A 137 13.50 -10.09 -13.43
CA SER A 137 13.57 -11.51 -13.07
C SER A 137 12.79 -11.76 -11.77
N ARG A 138 12.35 -13.01 -11.54
CA ARG A 138 11.66 -13.36 -10.30
C ARG A 138 12.53 -13.08 -9.06
N GLU A 139 13.83 -13.32 -9.17
CA GLU A 139 14.79 -13.03 -8.10
C GLU A 139 14.86 -11.54 -7.77
N GLN A 140 14.86 -10.66 -8.78
CA GLN A 140 14.83 -9.21 -8.55
C GLN A 140 13.48 -8.73 -7.99
N LEU A 141 12.38 -9.35 -8.43
CA LEU A 141 11.04 -8.99 -7.99
C LEU A 141 10.80 -9.36 -6.51
N LEU A 142 11.40 -10.45 -6.05
CA LEU A 142 11.32 -10.94 -4.67
C LEU A 142 12.44 -10.35 -3.82
N GLY A 143 12.11 -9.45 -2.91
CA GLY A 143 13.09 -8.83 -2.02
C GLY A 143 12.41 -8.21 -0.82
N LEU A 144 13.09 -8.22 0.34
CA LEU A 144 12.58 -7.59 1.56
C LEU A 144 12.38 -6.08 1.37
N GLU A 145 13.26 -5.47 0.59
CA GLU A 145 13.24 -4.07 0.18
C GLU A 145 12.04 -3.73 -0.71
N ASN A 146 11.47 -4.72 -1.42
CA ASN A 146 10.30 -4.56 -2.28
C ASN A 146 8.98 -4.89 -1.55
N SER A 147 9.05 -5.57 -0.40
CA SER A 147 7.90 -5.84 0.47
C SER A 147 7.45 -4.57 1.18
N GLN A 148 6.14 -4.39 1.31
CA GLN A 148 5.50 -3.24 1.94
C GLN A 148 5.03 -3.60 3.36
N PRO A 149 4.78 -2.64 4.27
CA PRO A 149 4.82 -1.18 4.08
C PRO A 149 6.24 -0.62 3.90
N PHE A 150 6.33 0.53 3.24
CA PHE A 150 7.52 1.38 3.25
C PHE A 150 7.41 2.41 4.37
N GLY A 151 8.53 2.92 4.84
CA GLY A 151 8.50 3.91 5.91
C GLY A 151 9.84 4.55 6.18
N THR A 152 9.75 5.67 6.91
CA THR A 152 10.88 6.35 7.53
C THR A 152 10.76 6.20 9.06
N HIS A 153 11.53 6.96 9.83
CA HIS A 153 11.38 6.98 11.29
C HIS A 153 9.99 7.43 11.76
N THR A 154 9.28 8.23 10.97
CA THR A 154 8.04 8.90 11.36
C THR A 154 6.87 8.65 10.39
N THR A 155 7.07 7.86 9.34
CA THR A 155 6.04 7.63 8.31
C THR A 155 5.90 6.15 7.97
N LEU A 156 4.66 5.75 7.68
CA LEU A 156 4.31 4.44 7.13
C LEU A 156 3.46 4.65 5.88
N PHE A 157 3.75 3.87 4.83
CA PHE A 157 3.06 3.93 3.56
C PHE A 157 2.89 2.54 2.97
N ALA A 158 1.69 2.25 2.47
CA ALA A 158 1.38 1.04 1.73
C ALA A 158 0.49 1.39 0.54
N HIS A 159 0.64 0.64 -0.54
CA HIS A 159 -0.02 0.85 -1.82
C HIS A 159 -0.56 -0.49 -2.34
N ASN A 160 -1.81 -0.46 -2.79
CA ASN A 160 -2.44 -1.56 -3.51
C ASN A 160 -2.80 -1.08 -4.91
N GLY A 161 -2.00 -1.48 -5.89
CA GLY A 161 -2.14 -1.07 -7.26
C GLY A 161 -0.80 -1.12 -7.98
N MET A 162 -0.76 -0.52 -9.16
CA MET A 162 0.42 -0.43 -10.00
C MET A 162 0.58 0.99 -10.52
N ILE A 163 1.82 1.46 -10.57
CA ILE A 163 2.22 2.64 -11.33
C ILE A 163 2.79 2.12 -12.66
N PRO A 164 2.10 2.31 -13.80
CA PRO A 164 2.46 1.66 -15.06
C PRO A 164 3.71 2.24 -15.75
N PHE A 165 4.19 3.41 -15.29
CA PHE A 165 5.29 4.15 -15.91
C PHE A 165 6.43 4.43 -14.90
N PRO A 166 7.08 3.39 -14.35
CA PRO A 166 8.10 3.54 -13.31
C PRO A 166 9.32 4.33 -13.79
N ASN A 167 9.74 4.19 -15.04
CA ASN A 167 10.88 4.91 -15.59
C ASN A 167 10.57 6.41 -15.77
N GLU A 168 9.34 6.72 -16.16
CA GLU A 168 8.86 8.08 -16.38
C GLU A 168 8.57 8.78 -15.05
N THR A 169 8.17 8.05 -14.01
CA THR A 169 7.92 8.62 -12.68
C THR A 169 9.22 8.87 -11.90
N ARG A 170 10.27 8.07 -12.13
CA ARG A 170 11.54 8.14 -11.37
C ARG A 170 12.21 9.54 -11.36
N PRO A 171 12.28 10.30 -12.48
CA PRO A 171 12.84 11.65 -12.48
C PRO A 171 12.11 12.65 -11.55
N TYR A 172 10.85 12.39 -11.20
CA TYR A 172 10.06 13.28 -10.35
C TYR A 172 10.25 13.03 -8.84
N LEU A 173 11.07 12.06 -8.44
CA LEU A 173 11.35 11.77 -7.02
C LEU A 173 12.18 12.86 -6.33
N GLY A 174 12.90 13.69 -7.09
CA GLY A 174 13.69 14.79 -6.55
C GLY A 174 14.68 14.33 -5.48
N VAL A 175 14.66 14.99 -4.32
CA VAL A 175 15.55 14.69 -3.17
C VAL A 175 15.38 13.27 -2.62
N HIS A 176 14.24 12.64 -2.86
CA HIS A 176 13.94 11.29 -2.36
C HIS A 176 14.47 10.18 -3.26
N ALA A 177 15.07 10.51 -4.42
CA ALA A 177 15.61 9.49 -5.33
C ALA A 177 16.68 8.60 -4.65
N GLY A 178 17.45 9.16 -3.71
CA GLY A 178 18.46 8.42 -2.94
C GLY A 178 17.90 7.54 -1.81
N GLU A 179 16.60 7.65 -1.51
CA GLU A 179 15.93 6.85 -0.47
C GLU A 179 15.35 5.53 -0.99
N VAL A 180 15.38 5.33 -2.32
CA VAL A 180 14.89 4.10 -2.97
C VAL A 180 15.86 2.96 -2.72
N LYS A 181 15.39 1.91 -2.02
CA LYS A 181 16.20 0.74 -1.62
C LYS A 181 15.95 -0.51 -2.46
N GLY A 182 14.88 -0.53 -3.25
CA GLY A 182 14.46 -1.65 -4.08
C GLY A 182 14.38 -1.30 -5.57
N VAL A 183 13.81 -2.22 -6.35
CA VAL A 183 13.71 -2.15 -7.81
C VAL A 183 12.34 -1.68 -8.29
#